data_AF-A0AAN8PED4-F1
#
_entry.id   AF-A0AAN8PED4-F1
#
_cell.length_a   1.000
_cell.length_b   1.000
_cell.length_c   1.000
_cell.angle_alpha   90.00
_cell.angle_beta   90.00
_cell.angle_gamma   90.00
#
_symmetry.space_group_name_H-M   'P 1'
#
loop_
_entity.id
_entity.type
_entity.pdbx_description
1 polymer ?
#
loop_
_entity_poly.entity_id
_entity_poly.type
_entity_poly.pdbx_seq_one_letter_code
_entity_poly.pdbx_strand_id
1 'polypeptide(L)'
;MESPISIKEGTLGSAIIEESLLSMEELDRTSPELWPEQIPGVSEYLATTTSFGKGQNWMKGLDNDDKAFLIYLSKLTPSGLVSEVKKLYDTAYQLGCEESKEMTRGKYLKVLLKKPNSGPL
;
A
#
# COMPACT_ATOMS: atom_id res chain seq x y z
N MET A 1 -23.11 -18.27 -60.63
CA MET A 1 -22.16 -17.70 -59.66
C MET A 1 -22.92 -17.46 -58.37
N GLU A 2 -22.41 -18.03 -57.28
CA GLU A 2 -23.07 -18.24 -55.99
C GLU A 2 -22.99 -17.03 -55.03
N SER A 3 -24.02 -16.90 -54.16
CA SER A 3 -24.02 -16.45 -52.74
C SER A 3 -23.65 -14.99 -52.34
N PRO A 4 -24.00 -14.45 -51.13
CA PRO A 4 -25.00 -14.84 -50.09
C PRO A 4 -25.81 -13.67 -49.42
N ILE A 5 -26.61 -14.08 -48.42
CA ILE A 5 -27.50 -13.43 -47.42
C ILE A 5 -26.95 -12.18 -46.69
N SER A 6 -27.83 -11.23 -46.32
CA SER A 6 -27.57 -10.23 -45.26
C SER A 6 -28.70 -10.24 -44.21
N ILE A 7 -28.41 -10.84 -43.05
CA ILE A 7 -29.24 -10.80 -41.84
C ILE A 7 -29.04 -9.42 -41.20
N LYS A 8 -30.13 -8.65 -41.04
CA LYS A 8 -30.12 -7.44 -40.22
C LYS A 8 -30.47 -7.80 -38.77
N GLU A 9 -29.48 -8.23 -38.01
CA GLU A 9 -29.51 -8.12 -36.55
C GLU A 9 -29.05 -6.72 -36.14
N GLY A 10 -29.68 -6.14 -35.12
CA GLY A 10 -29.01 -5.06 -34.36
C GLY A 10 -29.83 -3.82 -33.98
N THR A 11 -31.16 -3.87 -33.88
CA THR A 11 -31.91 -2.70 -33.37
C THR A 11 -32.77 -2.97 -32.14
N LEU A 12 -33.27 -4.20 -31.93
CA LEU A 12 -34.10 -4.52 -30.76
C LEU A 12 -33.31 -4.79 -29.47
N GLY A 13 -32.07 -5.28 -29.56
CA GLY A 13 -31.24 -5.58 -28.38
C GLY A 13 -30.66 -4.34 -27.69
N SER A 14 -30.45 -3.25 -28.44
CA SER A 14 -29.81 -2.04 -27.90
C SER A 14 -30.69 -1.33 -26.87
N ALA A 15 -32.00 -1.19 -27.14
CA ALA A 15 -32.91 -0.50 -26.22
C ALA A 15 -33.10 -1.26 -24.89
N ILE A 16 -33.08 -2.59 -24.92
CA ILE A 16 -33.24 -3.44 -23.72
C ILE A 16 -31.98 -3.39 -22.85
N ILE A 17 -30.80 -3.33 -23.47
CA ILE A 17 -29.53 -3.21 -22.74
C ILE A 17 -29.42 -1.80 -22.12
N GLU A 18 -29.80 -0.75 -22.84
CA GLU A 18 -29.82 0.62 -22.33
C GLU A 18 -30.74 0.75 -21.10
N GLU A 19 -31.92 0.12 -21.12
CA GLU A 19 -32.85 0.11 -19.98
C GLU A 19 -32.29 -0.67 -18.78
N SER A 20 -31.59 -1.79 -19.03
CA SER A 20 -30.90 -2.56 -17.99
C SER A 20 -29.67 -1.85 -17.39
N LEU A 21 -29.12 -0.84 -18.07
CA LEU A 21 -27.97 -0.05 -17.61
C LEU A 21 -28.37 1.21 -16.83
N LEU A 22 -29.68 1.52 -16.74
CA LEU A 22 -30.18 2.62 -15.93
C LEU A 22 -30.31 2.17 -14.47
N SER A 23 -29.44 2.69 -13.60
CA SER A 23 -29.57 2.50 -12.15
C SER A 23 -30.66 3.41 -11.60
N MET A 24 -31.71 2.84 -11.00
CA MET A 24 -32.76 3.58 -10.28
C MET A 24 -32.32 4.00 -8.86
N GLU A 25 -31.02 4.17 -8.63
CA GLU A 25 -30.47 4.51 -7.33
C GLU A 25 -30.62 6.02 -7.06
N GLU A 26 -31.44 6.37 -6.06
CA GLU A 26 -31.50 7.73 -5.53
C GLU A 26 -30.31 7.93 -4.60
N LEU A 27 -29.24 8.51 -5.14
CA LEU A 27 -28.09 8.96 -4.36
C LEU A 27 -28.49 10.20 -3.55
N ASP A 28 -29.17 10.00 -2.42
CA ASP A 28 -29.36 11.01 -1.37
C ASP A 28 -27.98 11.34 -0.75
N ARG A 29 -27.18 12.07 -1.53
CA ARG A 29 -25.90 12.66 -1.15
C ARG A 29 -26.14 13.99 -0.46
N THR A 30 -27.07 14.05 0.48
CA THR A 30 -26.83 14.95 1.60
C THR A 30 -25.42 14.62 2.12
N SER A 31 -24.53 15.61 2.13
CA SER A 31 -23.16 15.41 2.62
C SER A 31 -23.27 14.67 3.94
N PRO A 32 -22.48 13.60 4.19
CA PRO A 32 -22.56 12.86 5.44
C PRO A 32 -22.61 13.87 6.58
N GLU A 33 -23.65 13.79 7.41
CA GLU A 33 -23.77 14.63 8.60
C GLU A 33 -22.40 14.63 9.25
N LEU A 34 -21.76 15.80 9.28
CA LEU A 34 -20.42 15.99 9.82
C LEU A 34 -20.45 15.31 11.18
N TRP A 35 -19.72 14.20 11.31
CA TRP A 35 -19.84 13.25 12.41
C TRP A 35 -20.22 14.00 13.68
N PRO A 36 -21.42 13.80 14.25
CA PRO A 36 -21.80 14.51 15.46
C PRO A 36 -20.69 14.29 16.47
N GLU A 37 -20.08 15.36 17.00
CA GLU A 37 -18.80 15.32 17.75
C GLU A 37 -18.78 14.12 18.70
N GLN A 38 -18.14 13.03 18.26
CA GLN A 38 -18.44 11.71 18.83
C GLN A 38 -17.77 11.49 20.20
N ILE A 39 -16.90 12.40 20.65
CA ILE A 39 -16.17 12.28 21.91
C ILE A 39 -15.84 13.68 22.47
N PRO A 40 -16.31 14.04 23.69
CA PRO A 40 -15.79 15.20 24.42
C PRO A 40 -14.27 15.10 24.57
N GLY A 41 -13.52 16.07 24.07
CA GLY A 41 -12.05 16.12 24.16
C GLY A 41 -11.29 16.03 22.83
N VAL A 42 -11.95 15.85 21.69
CA VAL A 42 -11.28 15.85 20.36
C VAL A 42 -10.72 17.23 20.00
N SER A 43 -11.40 18.32 20.37
CA SER A 43 -10.90 19.68 20.19
C SER A 43 -9.67 19.99 21.07
N GLU A 44 -9.64 19.44 22.29
CA GLU A 44 -8.49 19.51 23.19
C GLU A 44 -7.32 18.63 22.70
N TYR A 45 -7.62 17.48 22.09
CA TYR A 45 -6.63 16.65 21.40
C TYR A 45 -6.02 17.39 20.20
N LEU A 46 -6.82 18.09 19.39
CA LEU A 46 -6.29 18.91 18.29
C LEU A 46 -5.40 20.04 18.80
N ALA A 47 -5.81 20.75 19.85
CA ALA A 47 -5.01 21.80 20.48
C ALA A 47 -3.68 21.27 21.05
N THR A 48 -3.66 20.04 21.59
CA THR A 48 -2.42 19.39 22.02
C THR A 48 -1.56 18.92 20.84
N THR A 49 -2.15 18.45 19.74
CA THR A 49 -1.39 18.08 18.53
C THR A 49 -0.79 19.30 17.80
N THR A 50 -1.38 20.49 17.91
CA THR A 50 -0.76 21.75 17.44
C THR A 50 0.58 22.05 18.15
N SER A 51 0.90 21.34 19.24
CA SER A 51 2.23 21.33 19.87
C SER A 51 3.30 20.57 19.06
N PHE A 52 3.28 20.64 17.72
CA PHE A 52 4.34 20.14 16.82
C PHE A 52 5.74 20.72 17.13
N GLY A 53 5.84 21.70 18.05
CA GLY A 53 7.08 22.36 18.46
C GLY A 53 7.70 21.94 19.80
N LYS A 54 7.06 21.08 20.62
CA LYS A 54 7.71 20.60 21.86
C LYS A 54 8.47 19.29 21.61
N GLY A 55 9.70 19.45 21.12
CA GLY A 55 10.73 18.39 21.09
C GLY A 55 10.37 17.18 20.24
N GLN A 56 10.53 17.29 18.92
CA GLN A 56 10.38 16.15 18.00
C GLN A 56 11.35 15.01 18.36
N ASN A 57 10.83 14.03 19.11
CA ASN A 57 11.57 12.82 19.45
C ASN A 57 11.81 11.90 18.25
N TRP A 58 11.10 12.08 17.13
CA TRP A 58 11.28 11.23 15.94
C TRP A 58 12.62 11.43 15.23
N MET A 59 13.24 12.61 15.39
CA MET A 59 14.58 12.87 14.83
C MET A 59 15.69 12.25 15.69
N LYS A 60 15.37 11.70 16.86
CA LYS A 60 16.35 11.13 17.78
C LYS A 60 16.86 9.80 17.22
N GLY A 61 18.15 9.77 16.85
CA GLY A 61 18.81 8.58 16.34
C GLY A 61 18.98 8.54 14.82
N LEU A 62 18.44 9.52 14.07
CA LEU A 62 18.76 9.68 12.65
C LEU A 62 20.18 10.23 12.50
N ASP A 63 20.98 9.56 11.68
CA ASP A 63 22.29 10.06 11.27
C ASP A 63 22.16 11.21 10.24
N ASN A 64 23.29 11.67 9.71
CA ASN A 64 23.26 12.75 8.72
C ASN A 64 22.78 12.28 7.35
N ASP A 65 22.99 11.00 7.01
CA ASP A 65 22.61 10.42 5.73
C ASP A 65 21.10 10.16 5.69
N ASP A 66 20.51 9.69 6.81
CA ASP A 66 19.08 9.56 7.02
C ASP A 66 18.35 10.90 6.81
N LYS A 67 18.91 11.98 7.37
CA LYS A 67 18.36 13.33 7.22
C LYS A 67 18.47 13.81 5.77
N ALA A 68 19.61 13.56 5.12
CA ALA A 68 19.79 13.89 3.71
C ALA A 68 18.81 13.12 2.82
N PHE A 69 18.58 11.85 3.11
CA PHE A 69 17.63 10.99 2.40
C PHE A 69 16.19 11.46 2.60
N LEU A 70 15.80 11.85 3.81
CA LEU A 70 14.47 12.41 4.08
C LEU A 70 14.24 13.72 3.32
N ILE A 71 15.24 14.59 3.27
CA ILE A 71 15.20 15.83 2.48
C ILE A 71 15.10 15.50 0.98
N TYR A 72 15.81 14.47 0.50
CA TYR A 72 15.71 14.00 -0.88
C TYR A 72 14.29 13.51 -1.20
N LEU A 73 13.70 12.65 -0.36
CA LEU A 73 12.34 12.15 -0.53
C LEU A 73 11.31 13.29 -0.54
N SER A 74 11.48 14.29 0.33
CA SER A 74 10.60 15.47 0.40
C SER A 74 10.62 16.31 -0.88
N LYS A 75 11.67 16.24 -1.69
CA LYS A 75 11.82 17.01 -2.93
C LYS A 75 11.28 16.28 -4.16
N LEU A 76 10.88 15.01 -4.02
CA LEU A 76 10.37 14.23 -5.15
C LEU A 76 8.97 14.70 -5.56
N THR A 77 8.69 14.62 -6.85
CA THR A 77 7.33 14.74 -7.37
C THR A 77 6.49 13.53 -6.91
N PRO A 78 5.15 13.61 -6.92
CA PRO A 78 4.31 12.47 -6.57
C PRO A 78 4.62 11.21 -7.42
N SER A 79 4.89 11.38 -8.72
CA SER A 79 5.30 10.27 -9.59
C SER A 79 6.69 9.73 -9.24
N GLY A 80 7.63 10.60 -8.85
CA GLY A 80 8.96 10.22 -8.38
C GLY A 80 8.90 9.42 -7.07
N LEU A 81 8.03 9.82 -6.14
CA LEU A 81 7.82 9.10 -4.89
C LEU A 81 7.24 7.70 -5.14
N VAL A 82 6.25 7.57 -6.03
CA VAL A 82 5.69 6.26 -6.41
C VAL A 82 6.75 5.35 -7.02
N SER A 83 7.64 5.90 -7.87
CA SER A 83 8.76 5.16 -8.44
C SER A 83 9.72 4.66 -7.35
N GLU A 84 10.04 5.50 -6.36
CA GLU A 84 10.92 5.12 -5.25
C GLU A 84 10.30 4.04 -4.35
N VAL A 85 9.00 4.13 -4.09
CA VAL A 85 8.24 3.08 -3.38
C VAL A 85 8.28 1.77 -4.17
N LYS A 86 8.12 1.81 -5.50
CA LYS A 86 8.22 0.61 -6.34
C LYS A 86 9.62 0.00 -6.25
N LYS A 87 10.67 0.81 -6.33
CA LYS A 87 12.05 0.31 -6.19
C LYS A 87 12.26 -0.39 -4.85
N LEU A 88 11.80 0.22 -3.75
CA LEU A 88 11.88 -0.39 -2.42
C LEU A 88 11.15 -1.73 -2.36
N TYR A 89 9.96 -1.81 -2.96
CA TYR A 89 9.20 -3.06 -3.05
C TYR A 89 9.97 -4.15 -3.81
N ASP A 90 10.53 -3.82 -4.97
CA ASP A 90 11.30 -4.74 -5.80
C ASP A 90 12.56 -5.22 -5.04
N THR A 91 13.27 -4.32 -4.35
CA THR A 91 14.46 -4.65 -3.54
C THR A 91 14.10 -5.54 -2.35
N ALA A 92 13.03 -5.22 -1.61
CA ALA A 92 12.59 -6.02 -0.47
C ALA A 92 12.20 -7.45 -0.90
N TYR A 93 11.51 -7.58 -2.04
CA TYR A 93 11.17 -8.88 -2.61
C TYR A 93 12.42 -9.70 -2.97
N GLN A 94 13.38 -9.08 -3.64
CA GLN A 94 14.64 -9.73 -4.02
C GLN A 94 15.42 -10.21 -2.79
N LEU A 95 15.56 -9.35 -1.78
CA LEU A 95 16.23 -9.70 -0.52
C LEU A 95 15.52 -10.85 0.20
N GLY A 96 14.19 -10.85 0.24
CA GLY A 96 13.42 -11.97 0.83
C GLY A 96 13.66 -13.29 0.11
N CYS A 97 13.75 -13.27 -1.22
CA CYS A 97 14.11 -14.47 -2.00
C CYS A 97 15.53 -14.96 -1.69
N GLU A 98 16.48 -14.05 -1.53
CA GLU A 98 17.87 -14.36 -1.20
C GLU A 98 18.04 -14.91 0.21
N GLU A 99 17.41 -14.28 1.22
CA GLU A 99 17.37 -14.78 2.59
C GLU A 99 16.77 -16.19 2.65
N SER A 100 15.64 -16.44 1.97
CA SER A 100 15.02 -17.76 1.98
C SER A 100 15.95 -18.86 1.43
N LYS A 101 16.76 -18.54 0.42
CA LYS A 101 17.76 -19.47 -0.13
C LYS A 101 18.87 -19.71 0.89
N GLU A 102 19.39 -18.66 1.50
CA GLU A 102 20.49 -18.78 2.47
C GLU A 102 20.05 -19.50 3.74
N MET A 103 18.81 -19.26 4.21
CA MET A 103 18.23 -19.99 5.34
C MET A 103 18.09 -21.49 5.05
N THR A 104 17.65 -21.83 3.84
CA THR A 104 17.57 -23.23 3.39
C THR A 104 18.95 -23.86 3.33
N ARG A 105 19.94 -23.17 2.79
CA ARG A 105 21.34 -23.61 2.74
C ARG A 105 21.91 -23.81 4.16
N GLY A 106 21.69 -22.86 5.06
CA GLY A 106 22.09 -22.94 6.46
C GLY A 106 21.49 -24.14 7.19
N LYS A 107 20.23 -24.48 6.92
CA LYS A 107 19.56 -25.67 7.44
C LYS A 107 20.27 -26.96 7.02
N TYR A 108 20.63 -27.08 5.73
CA TYR A 108 21.36 -28.26 5.23
C TYR A 108 22.79 -28.35 5.78
N LEU A 109 23.45 -27.21 5.95
CA LEU A 109 24.81 -27.13 6.49
C LEU A 109 24.85 -27.21 8.03
N LYS A 110 23.69 -27.25 8.70
CA LYS A 110 23.56 -27.39 10.15
C LYS A 110 24.34 -26.31 10.94
N VAL A 111 24.53 -25.13 10.36
CA VAL A 111 25.36 -24.05 10.94
C VAL A 111 24.75 -23.46 12.23
N LEU A 112 23.44 -23.58 12.38
CA LEU A 112 22.70 -23.13 13.57
C LEU A 112 22.47 -24.26 14.59
N LEU A 113 22.90 -25.50 14.30
CA LEU A 113 22.77 -26.58 15.26
C LEU A 113 23.79 -26.40 16.38
N LYS A 114 23.29 -26.35 17.62
CA LYS A 114 24.13 -26.41 18.81
C LYS A 114 24.93 -27.71 18.79
N LYS A 115 26.25 -27.61 18.94
CA LYS A 115 27.12 -28.78 19.06
C LYS A 115 26.57 -29.67 20.19
N PRO A 116 26.39 -30.98 19.98
CA PRO A 116 25.95 -31.86 21.06
C PRO A 116 26.99 -31.77 22.17
N ASN A 117 26.52 -31.57 23.40
CA ASN A 117 27.36 -31.58 24.60
C ASN A 117 28.03 -32.97 24.66
N SER A 118 29.27 -33.07 24.20
CA SER A 118 30.11 -34.24 24.45
C SER A 118 30.52 -34.16 25.92
N GLY A 119 29.66 -34.65 26.80
CA GLY A 119 30.01 -34.90 28.20
C GLY A 119 31.11 -35.96 28.27
N PRO A 120 32.05 -35.85 29.22
CA PRO A 120 33.08 -36.85 29.40
C PRO A 120 32.44 -38.15 29.93
N LEU A 121 32.73 -39.27 29.25
CA LEU A 121 32.57 -40.62 29.78
C LEU A 121 33.81 -40.99 30.58
#